data_AF-A0A1B3X4F4-F1
#
_entry.id   AF-A0A1B3X4F4-F1
#
_cell.length_a   1.000
_cell.length_b   1.000
_cell.length_c   1.000
_cell.angle_alpha   90.00
_cell.angle_beta   90.00
_cell.angle_gamma   90.00
#
_symmetry.space_group_name_H-M   'P 1'
#
loop_
_entity.id
_entity.type
_entity.pdbx_description
1 polymer ?
#
loop_
_entity_poly.entity_id
_entity_poly.type
_entity_poly.pdbx_seq_one_letter_code
_entity_poly.pdbx_strand_id
1 'polypeptide(L)'
;METPILHIAGREIMPKPPKMKVWREFLAFFDADKEGLSLEDFLDEHVRLIVLGFGRDDVTKEVIDENVDIADIVPLTRALFRWIQSLTFSKLVNLPNGETGKEA
;
A
#
# COMPACT_ATOMS: atom_id res chain seq x y z
N MET A 1 -9.22 -4.40 7.27
CA MET A 1 -7.87 -3.89 7.59
C MET A 1 -7.97 -2.39 7.73
N GLU A 2 -7.29 -1.80 8.72
CA GLU A 2 -7.24 -0.36 8.88
C GLU A 2 -6.40 0.28 7.76
N THR A 3 -6.74 1.51 7.38
CA THR A 3 -5.96 2.29 6.41
C THR A 3 -4.62 2.64 7.05
N PRO A 4 -3.48 2.37 6.39
CA PRO A 4 -2.18 2.71 6.95
C PRO A 4 -2.02 4.23 7.06
N ILE A 5 -1.37 4.67 8.13
CA ILE A 5 -1.12 6.07 8.45
C ILE A 5 0.39 6.29 8.43
N LEU A 6 0.82 7.37 7.79
CA LEU A 6 2.19 7.84 7.81
C LEU A 6 2.26 9.08 8.71
N HIS A 7 3.12 9.04 9.71
CA HIS A 7 3.36 10.14 10.63
C HIS A 7 4.60 10.91 10.17
N ILE A 8 4.43 12.12 9.63
CA ILE A 8 5.54 13.00 9.22
C ILE A 8 5.38 14.35 9.92
N ALA A 9 6.44 14.80 10.60
CA ALA A 9 6.50 16.11 11.25
C ALA A 9 5.26 16.43 12.13
N GLY A 10 4.76 15.42 12.87
CA GLY A 10 3.59 15.54 13.74
C GLY A 10 2.24 15.59 13.01
N ARG A 11 2.20 15.32 11.70
CA ARG A 11 0.97 15.20 10.89
C ARG A 11 0.71 13.75 10.52
N GLU A 12 -0.56 13.37 10.59
CA GLU A 12 -1.04 12.10 10.06
C GLU A 12 -1.42 12.26 8.59
N ILE A 13 -0.75 11.50 7.72
CA ILE A 13 -1.01 11.47 6.29
C ILE A 13 -1.67 10.13 5.98
N MET A 14 -2.81 10.19 5.29
CA MET A 14 -3.51 9.00 4.79
C MET A 14 -3.31 8.87 3.27
N PRO A 15 -3.13 7.63 2.75
CA PRO A 15 -2.97 7.37 1.33
C PRO A 15 -4.25 7.71 0.55
N LYS A 16 -4.11 8.12 -0.71
CA LYS A 16 -5.25 8.21 -1.64
C LYS A 16 -5.71 6.80 -2.05
N PRO A 17 -6.99 6.62 -2.42
CA PRO A 17 -7.46 5.33 -2.92
C PRO A 17 -6.61 4.85 -4.12
N PRO A 18 -5.97 3.68 -4.03
CA PRO A 18 -5.04 3.20 -5.03
C PRO A 18 -5.77 2.82 -6.33
N LYS A 19 -5.03 2.88 -7.44
CA LYS A 19 -5.49 2.42 -8.76
C LYS A 19 -4.81 1.10 -9.13
N MET A 20 -5.29 0.43 -10.18
CA MET A 20 -4.73 -0.84 -10.65
C MET A 20 -3.22 -0.79 -10.94
N LYS A 21 -2.67 0.37 -11.33
CA LYS A 21 -1.22 0.53 -11.50
C LYS A 21 -0.47 0.27 -10.19
N VAL A 22 -0.91 0.86 -9.08
CA VAL A 22 -0.33 0.68 -7.74
C VAL A 22 -0.37 -0.80 -7.36
N TRP A 23 -1.51 -1.45 -7.54
CA TRP A 23 -1.66 -2.89 -7.29
C TRP A 23 -0.64 -3.75 -8.04
N ARG A 24 -0.46 -3.51 -9.34
CA ARG A 24 0.48 -4.28 -10.17
C ARG A 24 1.93 -4.09 -9.75
N GLU A 25 2.32 -2.87 -9.39
CA GLU A 25 3.68 -2.57 -8.93
C GLU A 25 3.98 -3.24 -7.59
N PHE A 26 3.03 -3.23 -6.66
CA PHE A 26 3.14 -3.94 -5.40
C PHE A 26 3.27 -5.46 -5.63
N LEU A 27 2.39 -6.05 -6.46
CA LEU A 27 2.49 -7.47 -6.80
C LEU A 27 3.84 -7.81 -7.45
N ALA A 28 4.27 -7.05 -8.44
CA ALA A 28 5.54 -7.28 -9.13
C ALA A 28 6.72 -7.28 -8.15
N PHE A 29 6.73 -6.37 -7.18
CA PHE A 29 7.78 -6.36 -6.16
C PHE A 29 7.68 -7.53 -5.17
N PHE A 30 6.48 -7.86 -4.67
CA PHE A 30 6.34 -8.91 -3.65
C PHE A 30 6.43 -10.33 -4.22
N ASP A 31 6.14 -10.53 -5.51
CA ASP A 31 6.28 -11.83 -6.20
C ASP A 31 7.67 -12.05 -6.80
N ALA A 32 8.47 -10.98 -6.97
CA ALA A 32 9.83 -11.09 -7.50
C ALA A 32 10.76 -11.84 -6.53
N ASP A 33 11.62 -12.68 -7.10
CA ASP A 33 12.78 -13.22 -6.39
C ASP A 33 13.72 -12.07 -5.98
N LYS A 34 14.20 -12.12 -4.75
CA LYS A 34 15.09 -11.12 -4.17
C LYS A 34 16.53 -11.62 -4.02
N GLU A 35 16.84 -12.80 -4.54
CA GLU A 35 18.20 -13.29 -4.61
C GLU A 35 19.10 -12.30 -5.37
N GLY A 36 20.24 -11.93 -4.76
CA GLY A 36 21.21 -11.00 -5.34
C GLY A 36 20.86 -9.52 -5.22
N LEU A 37 19.69 -9.15 -4.67
CA LEU A 37 19.36 -7.75 -4.40
C LEU A 37 20.15 -7.23 -3.20
N SER A 38 20.78 -6.06 -3.33
CA SER A 38 21.47 -5.43 -2.20
C SER A 38 20.47 -4.93 -1.16
N LEU A 39 20.93 -4.74 0.09
CA LEU A 39 20.07 -4.19 1.14
C LEU A 39 19.64 -2.75 0.81
N GLU A 40 20.51 -1.97 0.17
CA GLU A 40 20.24 -0.60 -0.26
C GLU A 40 19.14 -0.58 -1.31
N ASP A 41 19.28 -1.34 -2.40
CA ASP A 41 18.26 -1.44 -3.45
C ASP A 41 16.93 -1.97 -2.90
N PHE A 42 16.99 -2.91 -1.95
CA PHE A 42 15.81 -3.42 -1.28
C PHE A 42 15.06 -2.32 -0.52
N LEU A 43 15.76 -1.47 0.23
CA LEU A 43 15.16 -0.38 0.98
C LEU A 43 14.66 0.74 0.06
N ASP A 44 15.43 1.10 -0.97
CA ASP A 44 15.03 2.09 -1.96
C ASP A 44 13.74 1.69 -2.67
N GLU A 45 13.57 0.40 -2.99
CA GLU A 45 12.31 -0.06 -3.58
C GLU A 45 11.13 0.00 -2.61
N HIS A 46 11.35 -0.21 -1.31
CA HIS A 46 10.31 0.00 -0.32
C HIS A 46 9.89 1.47 -0.25
N VAL A 47 10.85 2.40 -0.29
CA VAL A 47 10.57 3.84 -0.33
C VAL A 47 9.78 4.21 -1.58
N ARG A 48 10.19 3.71 -2.76
CA ARG A 48 9.44 3.90 -4.02
C ARG A 48 8.00 3.42 -3.91
N LEU A 49 7.78 2.25 -3.32
CA LEU A 49 6.44 1.69 -3.11
C LEU A 49 5.61 2.48 -2.09
N ILE A 50 6.21 3.07 -1.06
CA ILE A 50 5.52 3.95 -0.12
C ILE A 50 5.02 5.19 -0.87
N VAL A 51 5.90 5.89 -1.60
CA VAL A 51 5.54 7.07 -2.40
C VAL A 51 4.40 6.74 -3.37
N LEU A 52 4.52 5.65 -4.12
CA LEU A 52 3.49 5.18 -5.04
C LEU A 52 2.18 4.80 -4.33
N GLY A 53 2.28 4.10 -3.21
CA GLY A 53 1.15 3.60 -2.43
C GLY A 53 0.34 4.71 -1.79
N PHE A 54 1.01 5.78 -1.34
CA PHE A 54 0.34 6.99 -0.87
C PHE A 54 -0.33 7.77 -2.01
N GLY A 55 0.32 7.86 -3.17
CA GLY A 55 -0.26 8.51 -4.35
C GLY A 55 -0.54 10.00 -4.14
N ARG A 56 0.26 10.64 -3.28
CA ARG A 56 0.14 12.07 -2.96
C ARG A 56 1.43 12.80 -3.35
N ASP A 57 1.28 14.03 -3.80
CA ASP A 57 2.40 14.85 -4.28
C ASP A 57 3.27 15.37 -3.12
N ASP A 58 2.73 15.39 -1.90
CA ASP A 58 3.42 15.76 -0.65
C ASP A 58 4.16 14.59 0.02
N VAL A 59 4.10 13.39 -0.55
CA VAL A 59 4.84 12.20 -0.10
C VAL A 59 5.86 11.85 -1.18
N THR A 60 7.08 12.39 -1.05
CA THR A 60 8.20 12.16 -1.99
C THR A 60 9.27 11.27 -1.36
N LYS A 61 10.25 10.81 -2.15
CA LYS A 61 11.38 10.02 -1.64
C LYS A 61 12.12 10.80 -0.54
N GLU A 62 12.42 12.07 -0.80
CA GLU A 62 13.14 12.95 0.12
C GLU A 62 12.39 13.09 1.45
N VAL A 63 11.07 13.25 1.38
CA VAL A 63 10.23 13.31 2.59
C VAL A 63 10.30 12.02 3.39
N ILE A 64 10.28 10.85 2.73
CA ILE A 64 10.41 9.57 3.42
C ILE A 64 11.80 9.42 4.03
N ASP A 65 12.85 9.67 3.26
CA ASP A 65 14.26 9.50 3.68
C ASP A 65 14.60 10.38 4.90
N GLU A 66 14.04 11.58 4.99
CA GLU A 66 14.33 12.53 6.07
C GLU A 66 13.43 12.39 7.31
N ASN A 67 12.23 11.80 7.18
CA ASN A 67 11.21 11.86 8.23
C ASN A 67 10.70 10.50 8.72
N VAL A 68 11.04 9.40 8.04
CA VAL A 68 10.57 8.06 8.41
C VAL A 68 11.71 7.26 8.98
N ASP A 69 11.50 6.68 10.16
CA ASP A 69 12.48 5.80 10.78
C ASP A 69 12.73 4.57 9.90
N ILE A 70 14.01 4.21 9.76
CA ILE A 70 14.42 3.03 8.97
C ILE A 70 13.70 1.74 9.40
N ALA A 71 13.35 1.64 10.69
CA ALA A 71 12.61 0.51 11.25
C ALA A 71 11.16 0.41 10.72
N ASP A 72 10.59 1.50 10.23
CA ASP A 72 9.20 1.60 9.79
C ASP A 72 9.01 1.45 8.28
N ILE A 73 10.08 1.56 7.49
CA ILE A 73 10.05 1.46 6.02
C ILE A 73 9.39 0.14 5.57
N VAL A 74 9.93 -0.99 6.00
CA VAL A 74 9.43 -2.31 5.58
C VAL A 74 8.03 -2.61 6.15
N PRO A 75 7.75 -2.38 7.45
CA PRO A 75 6.40 -2.53 8.00
C PRO A 75 5.35 -1.68 7.26
N LEU A 76 5.64 -0.42 6.94
CA LEU A 76 4.70 0.48 6.28
C LEU A 76 4.36 0.00 4.87
N THR A 77 5.35 -0.40 4.07
CA THR A 77 5.10 -0.95 2.72
C THR A 77 4.24 -2.22 2.80
N ARG A 78 4.49 -3.10 3.77
CA ARG A 78 3.68 -4.31 3.98
C ARG A 78 2.25 -4.00 4.42
N ALA A 79 2.08 -3.00 5.29
CA ALA A 79 0.76 -2.54 5.71
C ALA A 79 -0.02 -1.95 4.53
N LEU A 80 0.62 -1.12 3.70
CA LEU A 80 0.08 -0.65 2.42
C LEU A 80 -0.35 -1.80 1.54
N PHE A 81 0.50 -2.81 1.35
CA PHE A 81 0.15 -3.93 0.48
C PHE A 81 -1.08 -4.69 0.98
N ARG A 82 -1.13 -5.05 2.26
CA ARG A 82 -2.29 -5.72 2.88
C ARG A 82 -3.56 -4.89 2.77
N TRP A 83 -3.46 -3.57 2.95
CA TRP A 83 -4.58 -2.67 2.76
C TRP A 83 -5.06 -2.69 1.30
N ILE A 84 -4.16 -2.54 0.32
CA ILE A 84 -4.51 -2.61 -1.10
C ILE A 84 -5.15 -3.97 -1.44
N GLN A 85 -4.63 -5.08 -0.90
CA GLN A 85 -5.22 -6.42 -1.05
C GLN A 85 -6.64 -6.50 -0.46
N SER A 86 -6.90 -5.84 0.66
CA SER A 86 -8.25 -5.82 1.22
C SER A 86 -9.25 -5.05 0.35
N LEU A 87 -8.78 -4.07 -0.43
CA LEU A 87 -9.64 -3.26 -1.31
C LEU A 87 -10.17 -4.04 -2.52
N THR A 88 -9.44 -5.04 -3.02
CA THR A 88 -9.87 -5.84 -4.18
C THR A 88 -11.17 -6.60 -3.92
N PHE A 89 -11.41 -6.99 -2.65
CA PHE A 89 -12.63 -7.67 -2.22
C PHE A 89 -13.65 -6.75 -1.54
N SER A 90 -13.27 -5.52 -1.21
CA SER A 90 -14.11 -4.58 -0.43
C SER A 90 -15.48 -4.30 -1.05
N LYS A 91 -15.59 -4.31 -2.38
CA LYS A 91 -16.85 -4.08 -3.11
C LYS A 91 -17.66 -5.36 -3.39
N LEU A 92 -17.06 -6.54 -3.23
CA LEU A 92 -17.74 -7.82 -3.38
C LEU A 92 -18.60 -8.16 -2.15
N VAL A 93 -18.19 -7.71 -0.96
CA VAL A 93 -18.93 -7.91 0.30
C VAL A 93 -20.22 -7.08 0.36
N ASN A 94 -20.33 -6.02 -0.45
CA ASN A 94 -21.51 -5.14 -0.53
C ASN A 94 -22.45 -5.48 -1.70
N LEU A 95 -22.27 -6.63 -2.37
CA LEU A 95 -23.32 -7.13 -3.25
C LEU A 95 -24.52 -7.47 -2.36
N PRO A 96 -25.68 -6.81 -2.50
CA PRO A 96 -26.88 -7.33 -1.87
C PRO A 96 -27.03 -8.75 -2.41
N ASN A 97 -27.10 -9.74 -1.51
CA ASN A 97 -27.68 -11.02 -1.88
C ASN A 97 -29.06 -10.66 -2.39
N GLY A 98 -29.20 -10.55 -3.72
CA GLY A 98 -30.49 -10.32 -4.34
C GLY A 98 -31.41 -11.35 -3.75
N GLU A 99 -32.52 -10.90 -3.17
CA GLU A 99 -33.56 -11.80 -2.69
C GLU A 99 -33.90 -12.72 -3.86
N THR A 100 -33.37 -13.95 -3.85
CA THR A 100 -33.83 -15.00 -4.74
C THR A 100 -35.26 -15.24 -4.30
N GLY A 101 -36.18 -14.57 -4.99
CA GLY A 101 -37.61 -14.70 -4.78
C GLY A 101 -37.94 -16.17 -4.68
N LYS A 102 -38.60 -16.53 -3.58
CA LYS A 102 -39.40 -17.75 -3.55
C LYS A 102 -40.47 -17.58 -4.61
N GLU A 103 -40.23 -18.13 -5.79
CA GLU A 103 -41.33 -18.44 -6.71
C GLU A 103 -42.18 -19.51 -6.01
N ALA A 104 -43.46 -19.16 -5.86
CA ALA A 104 -44.52 -19.94 -5.25
C ALA A 104 -45.07 -20.99 -6.20
#